data_AF-A0A7Y6YX01-F1
#
_entry.id   AF-A0A7Y6YX01-F1
#
_cell.length_a   1.000
_cell.length_b   1.000
_cell.length_c   1.000
_cell.angle_alpha   90.00
_cell.angle_beta   90.00
_cell.angle_gamma   90.00
#
_symmetry.space_group_name_H-M   'P 1'
#
loop_
_entity.id
_entity.type
_entity.pdbx_description
1 polymer ?
#
loop_
_entity_poly.entity_id
_entity_poly.type
_entity_poly.pdbx_seq_one_letter_code
_entity_poly.pdbx_strand_id
1 'polypeptide(L)'
;MQTFKLTPKPESDYRLEIKELKYRCKLENNGFRHDKLVYGFSPKLTDVTKLQALRMDIVEIPFLDEQLDLAKSLAERNRTKSKIDHLRHAQEFEQVQNEEELAAAQSKLQALNDKVQSLKETLGIQGTIKHLKL
;
A
#
# COMPACT_ATOMS: atom_id res chain seq x y z
N MET A 1 17.03 0.97 -2.79
CA MET A 1 15.77 1.29 -2.10
C MET A 1 15.90 0.76 -0.68
N GLN A 2 15.49 1.52 0.33
CA GLN A 2 15.45 1.06 1.72
C GLN A 2 14.01 0.76 2.11
N THR A 3 13.81 -0.30 2.88
CA THR A 3 12.51 -0.66 3.43
C THR A 3 12.53 -0.45 4.93
N PHE A 4 11.43 0.01 5.48
CA PHE A 4 11.25 0.11 6.92
C PHE A 4 9.94 -0.53 7.36
N LYS A 5 9.95 -1.02 8.59
CA LYS A 5 8.74 -1.27 9.36
C LYS A 5 8.61 -0.19 10.44
N LEU A 6 7.41 0.33 10.59
CA LEU A 6 7.00 1.23 11.66
C LEU A 6 5.96 0.50 12.51
N THR A 7 6.20 0.43 13.81
CA THR A 7 5.19 0.04 14.81
C THR A 7 4.56 1.31 15.36
N PRO A 8 3.32 1.67 14.96
CA PRO A 8 2.65 2.84 15.51
C PRO A 8 2.40 2.67 16.99
N LYS A 9 2.42 3.78 17.73
CA LYS A 9 2.16 3.72 19.17
C LYS A 9 0.71 3.30 19.43
N PRO A 10 0.42 2.55 20.53
CA PRO A 10 -0.90 1.99 20.81
C PRO A 10 -2.06 3.01 20.81
N GLU A 11 -1.78 4.26 21.16
CA GLU A 11 -2.77 5.36 21.28
C GLU A 11 -2.58 6.47 20.24
N SER A 12 -1.63 6.30 19.32
CA SER A 12 -1.30 7.30 18.30
C SER A 12 -2.04 7.00 17.01
N ASP A 13 -2.56 8.05 16.36
CA ASP A 13 -2.93 7.93 14.95
C ASP A 13 -1.65 7.74 14.14
N TYR A 14 -1.42 6.52 13.65
CA TYR A 14 -0.28 6.15 12.81
C TYR A 14 -0.09 7.08 11.61
N ARG A 15 -1.16 7.76 11.16
CA ARG A 15 -1.10 8.76 10.08
C ARG A 15 -0.26 9.98 10.45
N LEU A 16 -0.22 10.36 11.72
CA LEU A 16 0.64 11.44 12.22
C LEU A 16 2.12 11.04 12.16
N GLU A 17 2.43 9.81 12.56
CA GLU A 17 3.79 9.28 12.49
C GLU A 17 4.27 9.14 11.03
N ILE A 18 3.40 8.67 10.13
CA ILE A 18 3.67 8.67 8.69
C ILE A 18 3.89 10.09 8.16
N LYS A 19 3.08 11.07 8.57
CA LYS A 19 3.22 12.46 8.14
C LYS A 19 4.57 13.05 8.56
N GLU A 20 5.00 12.75 9.78
CA GLU A 20 6.31 13.15 10.29
C GLU A 20 7.46 12.47 9.52
N LEU A 21 7.30 11.19 9.18
CA LEU A 21 8.25 10.47 8.32
C LEU A 21 8.34 11.10 6.92
N LYS A 22 7.22 11.48 6.30
CA LYS A 22 7.22 12.18 5.00
C LYS A 22 7.91 13.55 5.07
N TYR A 23 7.78 14.26 6.20
CA TYR A 23 8.43 15.55 6.39
C TYR A 23 9.96 15.42 6.47
N ARG A 24 10.46 14.33 7.08
CA ARG A 24 11.88 14.13 7.34
C ARG A 24 12.60 13.27 6.31
N CYS A 25 11.87 12.39 5.63
CA CYS A 25 12.39 11.40 4.69
C CYS A 25 11.62 11.46 3.38
N LYS A 26 12.31 11.19 2.26
CA LYS A 26 11.66 11.02 0.96
C LYS A 26 11.07 9.62 0.88
N LEU A 27 9.77 9.48 1.12
CA LEU A 27 9.08 8.19 1.00
C LEU A 27 8.59 7.95 -0.43
N GLU A 28 8.52 6.70 -0.83
CA GLU A 28 7.73 6.27 -1.98
C GLU A 28 6.24 6.43 -1.69
N ASN A 29 5.44 6.69 -2.73
CA ASN A 29 4.00 6.91 -2.59
C ASN A 29 3.22 5.65 -2.17
N ASN A 30 3.82 4.47 -2.30
CA ASN A 30 3.18 3.19 -2.05
C ASN A 30 3.77 2.56 -0.78
N GLY A 31 2.89 2.07 0.07
CA GLY A 31 3.22 1.22 1.21
C GLY A 31 2.05 0.33 1.55
N PHE A 32 2.19 -0.47 2.60
CA PHE A 32 1.08 -1.27 3.10
C PHE A 32 1.11 -1.39 4.62
N ARG A 33 -0.07 -1.63 5.19
CA ARG A 33 -0.24 -1.97 6.59
C ARG A 33 -0.66 -3.41 6.70
N HIS A 34 0.06 -4.17 7.50
CA HIS A 34 -0.30 -5.52 7.89
C HIS A 34 -0.50 -5.52 9.41
N ASP A 35 -1.75 -5.81 9.82
CA ASP A 35 -2.22 -5.69 11.21
C ASP A 35 -1.97 -4.31 11.83
N LYS A 36 -0.91 -4.16 12.62
CA LYS A 36 -0.49 -2.90 13.23
C LYS A 36 0.80 -2.34 12.64
N LEU A 37 1.55 -3.12 11.85
CA LEU A 37 2.82 -2.70 11.29
C LEU A 37 2.62 -1.98 9.96
N VAL A 38 3.29 -0.85 9.81
CA VAL A 38 3.35 -0.09 8.56
C VAL A 38 4.66 -0.40 7.86
N TYR A 39 4.56 -0.84 6.62
CA TYR A 39 5.68 -1.10 5.74
C TYR A 39 5.74 0.00 4.69
N GLY A 40 6.92 0.62 4.57
CA GLY A 40 7.16 1.68 3.60
C GLY A 40 8.52 1.57 2.95
N PHE A 41 8.68 2.28 1.85
CA PHE A 41 9.89 2.29 1.04
C PHE A 41 10.40 3.72 0.92
N SER A 42 11.71 3.87 0.92
CA SER A 42 12.38 5.16 0.80
C SER A 42 13.66 4.99 -0.02
N PRO A 43 13.94 5.86 -1.01
CA PRO A 43 15.26 5.89 -1.64
C PRO A 43 16.36 6.24 -0.64
N LYS A 44 16.02 6.99 0.43
CA LYS A 44 16.93 7.41 1.50
C LYS A 44 16.17 7.60 2.82
N LEU A 45 16.25 6.60 3.67
CA LEU A 45 15.82 6.62 5.06
C LEU A 45 16.85 7.43 5.86
N THR A 46 16.48 8.65 6.24
CA THR A 46 17.42 9.54 6.92
C THR A 46 17.54 9.11 8.37
N ASP A 47 18.77 8.74 8.78
CA ASP A 47 19.23 8.55 10.16
C ASP A 47 18.17 7.97 11.10
N VAL A 48 17.93 6.67 10.98
CA VAL A 48 16.96 5.89 11.78
C VAL A 48 17.06 6.21 13.27
N THR A 49 18.28 6.42 13.76
CA THR A 49 18.59 6.86 15.13
C THR A 49 17.87 8.14 15.54
N LYS A 50 17.79 9.14 14.65
CA LYS A 50 17.07 10.39 14.91
C LYS A 50 15.55 10.19 14.94
N LEU A 51 15.04 9.30 14.09
CA LEU A 51 13.61 8.95 14.09
C LEU A 51 13.23 8.20 15.37
N GLN A 52 14.08 7.30 15.84
CA GLN A 52 13.93 6.61 17.12
C GLN A 52 14.01 7.56 18.31
N ALA A 53 14.88 8.58 18.27
CA ALA A 53 14.95 9.62 19.29
C ALA A 53 13.64 10.45 19.40
N LEU A 54 12.87 10.54 18.32
CA LEU A 54 11.51 11.13 18.31
C LEU A 54 10.44 10.16 18.82
N ARG A 55 10.86 9.06 19.44
CA ARG A 55 10.03 7.95 19.93
C ARG A 55 9.25 7.25 18.81
N MET A 56 9.71 7.28 17.56
CA MET A 56 9.12 6.44 16.50
C MET A 56 9.76 5.06 16.57
N ASP A 57 8.94 4.01 16.68
CA ASP A 57 9.44 2.63 16.62
C ASP A 57 9.59 2.22 15.14
N ILE A 58 10.63 2.78 14.52
CA ILE A 58 11.02 2.50 13.14
C ILE A 58 12.28 1.63 13.10
N VAL A 59 12.23 0.62 12.25
CA VAL A 59 13.32 -0.32 12.03
C VAL A 59 13.53 -0.48 10.53
N GLU A 60 14.77 -0.27 10.09
CA GLU A 60 15.18 -0.64 8.73
C GLU A 60 15.20 -2.16 8.61
N ILE A 61 14.61 -2.68 7.54
CA ILE A 61 14.55 -4.11 7.26
C ILE A 61 15.15 -4.38 5.87
N PRO A 62 15.61 -5.63 5.59
CA PRO A 62 16.07 -5.99 4.27
C PRO A 62 15.02 -5.67 3.21
N PHE A 63 15.48 -5.10 2.09
CA PHE A 63 14.63 -4.88 0.94
C PHE A 63 14.30 -6.21 0.27
N LEU A 64 13.01 -6.45 0.04
CA LEU A 64 12.48 -7.59 -0.69
C LEU A 64 11.63 -7.08 -1.85
N ASP A 65 11.90 -7.55 -3.07
CA ASP A 65 11.16 -7.14 -4.26
C ASP A 65 9.66 -7.45 -4.12
N GLU A 66 9.33 -8.58 -3.51
CA GLU A 66 7.96 -9.04 -3.27
C GLU A 66 7.17 -8.07 -2.38
N GLN A 67 7.81 -7.37 -1.44
CA GLN A 67 7.14 -6.37 -0.61
C GLN A 67 6.76 -5.14 -1.42
N LEU A 68 7.66 -4.68 -2.29
CA LEU A 68 7.39 -3.54 -3.18
C LEU A 68 6.32 -3.91 -4.21
N ASP A 69 6.38 -5.11 -4.76
CA ASP A 69 5.39 -5.64 -5.69
C ASP A 69 4.02 -5.76 -5.04
N LEU A 70 3.95 -6.22 -3.79
CA LEU A 70 2.71 -6.26 -3.02
C LEU A 70 2.12 -4.86 -2.86
N ALA A 71 2.94 -3.86 -2.48
CA ALA A 71 2.48 -2.49 -2.33
C ALA A 71 1.93 -1.92 -3.64
N LYS A 72 2.62 -2.16 -4.77
CA LYS A 72 2.18 -1.73 -6.11
C LYS A 72 0.89 -2.43 -6.54
N SER A 73 0.79 -3.75 -6.36
CA SER A 73 -0.41 -4.51 -6.71
C SER A 73 -1.62 -4.08 -5.88
N LEU A 74 -1.43 -3.77 -4.59
CA LEU A 74 -2.49 -3.22 -3.76
C LEU A 74 -2.95 -1.83 -4.22
N ALA A 75 -2.02 -0.97 -4.64
CA ALA A 75 -2.33 0.34 -5.20
C ALA A 75 -3.15 0.21 -6.49
N GLU A 76 -2.69 -0.66 -7.40
CA GLU A 76 -3.35 -0.92 -8.69
C GLU A 76 -4.72 -1.57 -8.53
N ARG A 77 -4.88 -2.47 -7.54
CA ARG A 77 -6.18 -3.07 -7.19
C ARG A 77 -7.18 -1.98 -6.81
N ASN A 78 -6.79 -1.01 -5.99
CA ASN A 78 -7.67 0.08 -5.58
C ASN A 78 -8.04 1.00 -6.75
N ARG A 79 -7.09 1.30 -7.64
CA ARG A 79 -7.36 2.08 -8.87
C ARG A 79 -8.33 1.34 -9.79
N THR A 80 -8.14 0.03 -9.96
CA THR A 80 -9.02 -0.81 -10.78
C THR A 80 -10.43 -0.87 -10.21
N LYS A 81 -10.58 -0.98 -8.87
CA LYS A 81 -11.89 -0.86 -8.21
C LYS A 81 -12.56 0.48 -8.49
N SER A 82 -11.81 1.58 -8.35
CA SER A 82 -12.33 2.93 -8.64
C SER A 82 -12.76 3.05 -10.11
N LYS A 83 -11.99 2.48 -11.06
CA LYS A 83 -12.37 2.43 -12.48
C LYS A 83 -13.70 1.67 -12.67
N ILE A 84 -13.86 0.50 -12.05
CA ILE A 84 -15.10 -0.28 -12.11
C ILE A 84 -16.29 0.54 -11.59
N ASP A 85 -16.11 1.23 -10.45
CA ASP A 85 -17.16 2.07 -9.87
C ASP A 85 -17.55 3.21 -10.82
N HIS A 86 -16.57 3.87 -11.44
CA HIS A 86 -16.82 4.90 -12.45
C HIS A 86 -17.55 4.37 -13.69
N LEU A 87 -17.13 3.21 -14.21
CA LEU A 87 -17.77 2.60 -15.38
C LEU A 87 -19.23 2.23 -15.08
N ARG A 88 -19.51 1.66 -13.90
CA ARG A 88 -20.87 1.34 -13.45
C ARG A 88 -21.72 2.58 -13.27
N HIS A 89 -21.18 3.64 -12.68
CA HIS A 89 -21.87 4.92 -12.55
C HIS A 89 -22.23 5.50 -13.93
N ALA A 90 -21.31 5.46 -14.89
CA ALA A 90 -21.59 5.93 -16.26
C ALA A 90 -22.67 5.09 -16.97
N GLN A 91 -22.72 3.77 -16.74
CA GLN A 91 -23.82 2.94 -17.24
C GLN A 91 -25.18 3.35 -16.65
N GLU A 92 -25.22 3.54 -15.33
CA GLU A 92 -26.46 3.79 -14.59
C GLU A 92 -27.03 5.20 -14.84
N PHE A 93 -26.16 6.22 -14.84
CA PHE A 93 -26.60 7.63 -14.86
C PHE A 93 -26.39 8.32 -16.21
N GLU A 94 -25.45 7.86 -17.03
CA GLU A 94 -25.09 8.51 -18.30
C GLU A 94 -25.46 7.65 -19.53
N GLN A 95 -26.02 6.45 -19.32
CA GLN A 95 -26.42 5.50 -20.37
C GLN A 95 -25.28 5.13 -21.34
N VAL A 96 -24.04 5.14 -20.83
CA VAL A 96 -22.85 4.79 -21.61
C VAL A 96 -22.75 3.26 -21.76
N GLN A 97 -22.63 2.78 -23.01
CA GLN A 97 -22.29 1.37 -23.29
C GLN A 97 -20.78 1.17 -23.19
N ASN A 98 -20.33 0.51 -22.13
CA ASN A 98 -18.92 0.26 -21.81
C ASN A 98 -18.68 -1.15 -21.25
N GLU A 99 -19.50 -2.12 -21.66
CA GLU A 99 -19.50 -3.50 -21.14
C GLU A 99 -18.15 -4.19 -21.32
N GLU A 100 -17.49 -4.00 -22.46
CA GLU A 100 -16.16 -4.55 -22.73
C GLU A 100 -15.10 -3.97 -21.78
N GLU A 101 -15.14 -2.66 -21.53
CA GLU A 101 -14.23 -2.01 -20.58
C GLU A 101 -14.46 -2.47 -19.15
N LEU A 102 -15.72 -2.66 -18.76
CA LEU A 102 -16.10 -3.16 -17.46
C LEU A 102 -15.62 -4.61 -17.26
N ALA A 103 -15.82 -5.47 -18.26
CA ALA A 103 -15.35 -6.84 -18.25
C ALA A 103 -13.81 -6.92 -18.17
N ALA A 104 -13.11 -6.10 -18.94
CA ALA A 104 -11.65 -6.00 -18.88
C ALA A 104 -11.15 -5.53 -17.51
N ALA A 105 -11.80 -4.53 -16.92
CA ALA A 105 -11.46 -4.04 -15.58
C ALA A 105 -11.73 -5.09 -14.49
N GLN A 106 -12.82 -5.86 -14.60
CA GLN A 106 -13.13 -6.96 -13.67
C GLN A 106 -12.13 -8.11 -13.78
N SER A 107 -11.78 -8.52 -15.01
CA SER A 107 -10.74 -9.53 -15.24
C SER A 107 -9.40 -9.10 -14.66
N LYS A 108 -9.01 -7.83 -14.88
CA LYS A 108 -7.82 -7.24 -14.27
C LYS A 108 -7.87 -7.23 -12.74
N LEU A 109 -9.03 -6.91 -12.15
CA LEU A 109 -9.21 -6.92 -10.71
C LEU A 109 -9.01 -8.33 -10.14
N GLN A 110 -9.51 -9.36 -10.81
CA GLN A 110 -9.33 -10.75 -10.41
C GLN A 110 -7.85 -11.14 -10.44
N ALA A 111 -7.15 -10.89 -11.54
CA ALA A 111 -5.71 -11.16 -11.65
C ALA A 111 -4.88 -10.44 -10.57
N LEU A 112 -5.26 -9.20 -10.20
CA LEU A 112 -4.63 -8.46 -9.11
C LEU A 112 -4.92 -9.08 -7.74
N ASN A 113 -6.12 -9.62 -7.51
CA ASN A 113 -6.43 -10.32 -6.27
C ASN A 113 -5.60 -11.60 -6.14
N ASP A 114 -5.48 -12.37 -7.22
CA ASP A 114 -4.69 -13.61 -7.25
C ASP A 114 -3.20 -13.31 -7.03
N LYS A 115 -2.66 -12.27 -7.69
CA LYS A 115 -1.27 -11.81 -7.47
C LYS A 115 -1.04 -11.36 -6.03
N VAL A 116 -1.97 -10.58 -5.45
CA VAL A 116 -1.86 -10.14 -4.05
C VAL A 116 -1.87 -11.35 -3.11
N GLN A 117 -2.71 -12.35 -3.36
CA GLN A 117 -2.79 -13.54 -2.53
C GLN A 117 -1.49 -14.38 -2.61
N SER A 118 -0.95 -14.59 -3.81
CA SER A 118 0.33 -15.26 -4.00
C SER A 118 1.48 -14.53 -3.27
N LEU A 119 1.56 -13.20 -3.39
CA LEU A 119 2.59 -12.42 -2.69
C LEU A 119 2.46 -12.48 -1.17
N LYS A 120 1.23 -12.55 -0.65
CA LYS A 120 1.00 -12.77 0.80
C LYS A 120 1.58 -14.10 1.26
N GLU A 121 1.36 -15.16 0.49
CA GLU A 121 1.87 -16.49 0.80
C GLU A 121 3.39 -16.52 0.76
N THR A 122 4.01 -15.93 -0.27
CA THR A 122 5.48 -15.81 -0.39
C THR A 122 6.10 -15.04 0.78
N LEU A 123 5.45 -13.95 1.22
CA LEU A 123 5.93 -13.13 2.34
C LEU A 123 5.54 -13.68 3.71
N GLY A 124 4.83 -14.81 3.77
CA GLY A 124 4.31 -15.38 5.03
C GLY A 124 3.31 -14.46 5.75
N ILE A 125 2.66 -13.54 5.02
CA ILE A 125 1.72 -12.59 5.62
C ILE A 125 0.35 -13.24 5.79
N GLN A 126 0.01 -13.51 7.05
CA GLN A 126 -1.32 -13.97 7.45
C GLN A 126 -2.21 -12.77 7.84
N GLY A 127 -3.50 -12.83 7.53
CA GLY A 127 -4.47 -11.80 7.93
C GLY A 127 -4.68 -10.68 6.91
N THR A 128 -5.03 -9.48 7.42
CA THR A 128 -5.54 -8.38 6.59
C THR A 128 -4.43 -7.41 6.22
N ILE A 129 -4.34 -7.11 4.92
CA ILE A 129 -3.42 -6.09 4.38
C ILE A 129 -4.21 -4.94 3.78
N LYS A 130 -3.77 -3.72 4.10
CA LYS A 130 -4.33 -2.48 3.54
C LYS A 130 -3.24 -1.71 2.81
N HIS A 131 -3.53 -1.30 1.58
CA HIS A 131 -2.72 -0.31 0.88
C HIS A 131 -2.61 0.99 1.70
N LEU A 132 -1.43 1.59 1.72
CA LEU A 132 -1.22 2.93 2.26
C LEU A 132 -0.63 3.83 1.18
N LYS A 133 -1.21 5.03 1.06
CA LYS A 133 -0.61 6.12 0.28
C LYS A 133 0.35 6.89 1.19
N LEU A 134 1.62 6.50 1.12
CA LEU A 134 2.72 7.12 1.87
C LEU A 134 3.28 8.34 1.16
#